data_AF-A0A373NG14-F1
#
_entry.id   AF-A0A373NG14-F1
#
_cell.length_a   1.000
_cell.length_b   1.000
_cell.length_c   1.000
_cell.angle_alpha   90.00
_cell.angle_beta   90.00
_cell.angle_gamma   90.00
#
_symmetry.space_group_name_H-M   'P 1'
#
loop_
_entity.id
_entity.type
_entity.pdbx_description
1 polymer ?
#
loop_
_entity_poly.entity_id
_entity_poly.type
_entity_poly.pdbx_seq_one_letter_code
_entity_poly.pdbx_strand_id
1 'polypeptide(L)'
;MKPNIKKLLILNAPYLLFVYLFDKVGQAVRLSPGAGLSGKLLSIGSGFSAAFSNALPSFAPMDLLIGIVGAVVIRLAVYVKGKNAKKYRKGMEYGSARWSA
;
A
#
# COMPACT_ATOMS: atom_id res chain seq x y z
N MET A 1 4.02 -26.15 15.51
CA MET A 1 4.52 -25.52 14.26
C MET A 1 5.10 -24.16 14.63
N LYS A 2 6.41 -23.92 14.53
CA LYS A 2 6.98 -22.58 14.79
C LYS A 2 6.59 -21.66 13.62
N PRO A 3 5.93 -20.51 13.85
CA PRO A 3 5.65 -19.59 12.76
C PRO A 3 6.97 -19.11 12.14
N ASN A 4 7.12 -19.31 10.83
CA ASN A 4 8.29 -18.85 10.09
C ASN A 4 8.19 -17.35 9.84
N ILE A 5 8.60 -16.55 10.84
CA ILE A 5 8.52 -15.08 10.83
C ILE A 5 9.16 -14.48 9.56
N LYS A 6 10.30 -15.03 9.11
CA LYS A 6 10.99 -14.59 7.88
C LYS A 6 10.10 -14.68 6.64
N LYS A 7 9.36 -15.78 6.49
CA LYS A 7 8.47 -16.01 5.34
C LYS A 7 7.26 -15.07 5.37
N LEU A 8 6.75 -14.79 6.58
CA LEU A 8 5.65 -13.89 6.80
C LEU A 8 6.04 -12.44 6.51
N LEU A 9 7.26 -12.03 6.90
CA LEU A 9 7.81 -10.71 6.57
C LEU A 9 8.02 -10.55 5.06
N ILE A 10 8.63 -11.52 4.38
CA ILE A 10 8.85 -11.45 2.93
C ILE A 10 7.52 -11.36 2.17
N LEU A 11 6.52 -12.13 2.57
CA LEU A 11 5.19 -12.11 1.93
C LEU A 11 4.47 -10.76 2.12
N ASN A 12 4.70 -10.09 3.26
CA ASN A 12 4.07 -8.81 3.57
C ASN A 12 4.96 -7.59 3.28
N ALA A 13 6.22 -7.78 2.89
CA ALA A 13 7.17 -6.72 2.60
C ALA A 13 6.66 -5.68 1.59
N PRO A 14 5.94 -6.06 0.50
CA PRO A 14 5.35 -5.08 -0.40
C PRO A 14 4.37 -4.14 0.31
N TYR A 15 3.57 -4.67 1.24
CA TYR A 15 2.59 -3.88 1.99
C TYR A 15 3.25 -2.97 3.04
N LEU A 16 4.36 -3.41 3.64
CA LEU A 16 5.15 -2.57 4.56
C LEU A 16 5.74 -1.34 3.86
N LEU A 17 6.15 -1.48 2.60
CA LEU A 17 6.57 -0.33 1.78
C LEU A 17 5.42 0.66 1.58
N PHE A 18 4.20 0.19 1.32
CA PHE A 18 3.04 1.07 1.22
C PHE A 18 2.72 1.76 2.55
N VAL A 19 2.80 1.05 3.69
CA VAL A 19 2.62 1.69 5.02
C VAL A 19 3.59 2.87 5.17
N TYR A 20 4.87 2.66 4.86
CA TYR A 20 5.89 3.71 4.92
C TYR A 20 5.59 4.88 3.98
N LEU A 21 5.20 4.60 2.73
CA LEU A 21 4.88 5.65 1.75
C LEU A 21 3.68 6.48 2.19
N PHE A 22 2.60 5.86 2.65
CA PHE A 22 1.40 6.57 3.11
C PHE A 22 1.65 7.33 4.42
N ASP A 23 2.47 6.80 5.32
CA ASP A 23 2.93 7.51 6.52
C ASP A 23 3.68 8.80 6.15
N LYS A 24 4.57 8.75 5.14
CA LYS A 24 5.28 9.93 4.62
C LYS A 24 4.36 10.95 3.99
N VAL A 25 3.30 10.51 3.31
CA VAL A 25 2.27 11.41 2.77
C VAL A 25 1.52 12.11 3.92
N GLY A 26 1.14 11.38 4.98
CA GLY A 26 0.54 11.98 6.18
C GLY A 26 1.45 13.01 6.84
N GLN A 27 2.74 12.67 6.98
CA GLN A 27 3.75 13.57 7.51
C GLN A 27 3.92 14.82 6.63
N ALA A 28 3.93 14.68 5.30
CA ALA A 28 4.02 15.79 4.37
C ALA A 28 2.83 16.75 4.48
N VAL A 29 1.61 16.21 4.61
CA VAL A 29 0.39 17.01 4.81
C VAL A 29 0.39 17.74 6.16
N ARG A 30 0.94 17.11 7.22
CA ARG A 30 1.09 17.78 8.52
C ARG A 30 2.11 18.93 8.43
N LEU A 31 3.27 18.67 7.84
CA LEU A 31 4.38 19.63 7.77
C LEU A 31 4.15 20.73 6.72
N SER A 32 3.22 20.54 5.78
CA SER A 32 2.90 21.54 4.77
C SER A 32 2.29 22.80 5.40
N PRO A 33 2.86 24.00 5.12
CA PRO A 33 2.32 25.26 5.60
C PRO A 33 1.02 25.62 4.87
N GLY A 34 -0.03 25.92 5.63
CA GLY A 34 -1.33 26.32 5.09
C GLY A 34 -2.46 26.11 6.09
N ALA A 35 -3.32 27.12 6.26
CA ALA A 35 -4.45 27.09 7.19
C ALA A 35 -5.62 26.19 6.70
N GLY A 36 -5.71 25.93 5.39
CA GLY A 36 -6.75 25.11 4.77
C GLY A 36 -6.21 24.05 3.81
N LEU A 37 -7.07 23.12 3.39
CA LEU A 37 -6.74 22.02 2.47
C LEU A 37 -6.15 22.51 1.14
N SER A 38 -6.69 23.58 0.56
CA SER A 38 -6.19 24.18 -0.69
C SER A 38 -4.78 24.77 -0.52
N GLY A 39 -4.53 25.50 0.56
CA GLY A 39 -3.21 26.06 0.87
C GLY A 39 -2.16 24.99 1.13
N LYS A 40 -2.55 23.90 1.82
CA LYS A 40 -1.70 22.74 2.03
C LYS A 40 -1.41 21.96 0.74
N LEU A 41 -2.37 21.91 -0.18
CA LEU A 41 -2.16 21.27 -1.48
C LEU A 41 -1.15 22.08 -2.33
N LEU A 42 -1.27 23.40 -2.33
CA LEU A 42 -0.34 24.30 -3.02
C LEU A 42 1.07 24.20 -2.44
N SER A 43 1.19 24.03 -1.11
CA SER A 43 2.46 23.90 -0.40
C SER A 43 2.85 22.44 -0.13
N ILE A 44 2.28 21.47 -0.85
CA ILE A 44 2.55 20.05 -0.56
C ILE A 44 4.00 19.68 -0.88
N GLY A 45 4.61 20.34 -1.88
CA GLY A 45 5.99 20.10 -2.28
C GLY A 45 6.99 20.41 -1.17
N SER A 46 6.78 21.49 -0.41
CA SER A 46 7.61 21.81 0.77
C SER A 46 7.35 20.83 1.91
N GLY A 47 6.10 20.40 2.10
CA GLY A 47 5.75 19.34 3.05
C GLY A 47 6.43 18.00 2.73
N PHE A 48 6.51 17.62 1.46
CA PHE A 48 7.22 16.42 1.01
C PHE A 48 8.72 16.54 1.21
N SER A 49 9.32 17.68 0.88
CA SER A 49 10.75 17.93 1.12
C SER A 49 11.10 17.77 2.61
N ALA A 50 10.27 18.32 3.50
CA ALA A 50 10.44 18.19 4.95
C ALA A 50 10.16 16.76 5.47
N ALA A 51 9.21 16.03 4.87
CA ALA A 51 8.94 14.65 5.25
C ALA A 51 10.06 13.69 4.80
N PHE A 52 10.68 13.94 3.65
CA PHE A 52 11.77 13.12 3.11
C PHE A 52 13.16 13.53 3.60
N SER A 53 13.31 14.65 4.32
CA SER A 53 14.59 15.04 4.93
C SER A 53 15.08 14.01 5.95
N ASN A 54 14.16 13.26 6.56
CA ASN A 54 14.46 12.14 7.45
C ASN A 54 13.96 10.84 6.82
N ALA A 55 14.85 9.86 6.66
CA ALA A 55 14.52 8.53 6.13
C ALA A 55 13.69 7.66 7.12
N LEU A 56 13.56 8.11 8.37
CA LEU A 56 12.77 7.41 9.38
C LEU A 56 11.27 7.66 9.17
N PRO A 57 10.41 6.66 9.42
CA PRO A 57 8.96 6.88 9.44
C PRO A 57 8.59 7.89 10.53
N SER A 58 7.40 8.47 10.37
CA SER A 58 6.82 9.32 11.38
C SER A 58 6.45 8.52 12.62
N PHE A 59 6.77 9.04 13.80
CA PHE A 59 6.27 8.50 15.08
C PHE A 59 4.97 9.16 15.52
N ALA A 60 4.36 10.00 14.67
CA ALA A 60 3.08 10.60 14.95
C ALA A 60 1.96 9.56 14.82
N PRO A 61 1.07 9.41 15.83
CA PRO A 61 0.01 8.40 15.78
C PRO A 61 -0.90 8.52 14.56
N MET A 62 -1.19 9.74 14.11
CA MET A 62 -2.04 9.96 12.94
C MET A 62 -1.40 9.54 11.62
N ASP A 63 -0.10 9.78 11.43
CA ASP A 63 0.57 9.37 10.20
C ASP A 63 0.66 7.84 10.12
N LEU A 64 0.93 7.18 11.26
CA LEU A 64 0.94 5.73 11.37
C LEU A 64 -0.43 5.12 11.04
N LEU A 65 -1.50 5.73 11.55
CA LEU A 65 -2.87 5.33 11.20
C LEU A 65 -3.14 5.49 9.70
N ILE A 66 -2.75 6.62 9.11
CA ILE A 66 -2.89 6.85 7.66
C ILE A 66 -2.08 5.82 6.88
N GLY A 67 -0.86 5.50 7.32
CA GLY A 67 0.00 4.47 6.77
C GLY A 67 -0.67 3.10 6.74
N ILE A 68 -1.19 2.67 7.89
CA ILE A 68 -1.88 1.38 8.05
C ILE A 68 -3.15 1.33 7.20
N VAL A 69 -3.99 2.37 7.27
CA VAL A 69 -5.24 2.45 6.49
C VAL A 69 -4.95 2.40 4.99
N GLY A 70 -3.96 3.18 4.52
CA GLY A 70 -3.54 3.16 3.12
C GLY A 70 -3.08 1.78 2.65
N ALA A 71 -2.27 1.08 3.46
CA ALA A 71 -1.83 -0.27 3.14
C ALA A 71 -2.97 -1.30 3.14
N VAL A 72 -3.95 -1.18 4.05
CA VAL A 72 -5.14 -2.04 4.07
C VAL A 72 -5.99 -1.84 2.81
N VAL A 73 -6.18 -0.59 2.36
CA VAL A 73 -6.89 -0.28 1.12
C VAL A 73 -6.19 -0.87 -0.09
N ILE A 74 -4.86 -0.74 -0.20
CA ILE A 74 -4.07 -1.38 -1.26
C ILE A 74 -4.25 -2.90 -1.22
N ARG A 75 -4.17 -3.52 -0.04
CA ARG A 75 -4.33 -4.98 0.13
C ARG A 75 -5.71 -5.45 -0.32
N LEU A 76 -6.77 -4.70 0.01
CA LEU A 76 -8.13 -4.97 -0.45
C LEU A 76 -8.24 -4.84 -1.97
N ALA A 77 -7.69 -3.78 -2.56
CA ALA A 77 -7.71 -3.58 -4.01
C ALA A 77 -7.01 -4.73 -4.75
N VAL A 78 -5.82 -5.15 -4.27
CA VAL A 78 -5.10 -6.30 -4.82
C VAL A 78 -5.87 -7.60 -4.62
N TYR A 79 -6.51 -7.80 -3.47
CA TYR A 79 -7.31 -8.99 -3.19
C TYR A 79 -8.52 -9.11 -4.14
N VAL A 80 -9.27 -8.02 -4.31
CA VAL A 80 -10.41 -7.96 -5.23
C VAL A 80 -9.96 -8.17 -6.68
N LYS A 81 -8.87 -7.51 -7.10
CA LYS A 81 -8.31 -7.67 -8.45
C LYS A 81 -7.79 -9.09 -8.69
N GLY A 82 -7.18 -9.72 -7.68
CA GLY A 82 -6.71 -11.11 -7.75
C GLY A 82 -7.86 -12.12 -7.85
N LYS A 83 -8.97 -11.90 -7.12
CA LYS A 83 -10.20 -12.71 -7.24
C LYS A 83 -10.86 -12.58 -8.63
N ASN A 84 -10.72 -11.41 -9.25
CA ASN A 84 -11.26 -11.11 -10.57
C ASN A 84 -10.26 -11.36 -11.72
N ALA A 85 -9.00 -11.68 -11.42
CA ALA A 85 -8.00 -12.06 -12.41
C ALA A 85 -8.40 -13.42 -12.98
N LYS A 86 -8.98 -13.41 -14.19
CA LYS A 86 -9.35 -14.59 -14.98
C LYS A 86 -8.13 -15.49 -15.22
N LYS A 87 -7.76 -16.34 -14.25
CA LYS A 87 -6.74 -17.38 -14.46
C LYS A 87 -7.35 -18.72 -14.91
N TYR A 88 -8.66 -18.88 -14.73
CA TYR A 88 -9.44 -20.01 -15.25
C TYR A 88 -10.68 -19.45 -15.94
N ARG A 89 -10.94 -19.89 -17.18
CA ARG A 89 -12.27 -19.71 -17.79
C ARG A 89 -13.25 -20.48 -16.90
N LYS A 90 -14.01 -19.76 -16.07
CA LYS A 90 -15.07 -20.37 -15.26
C LYS A 90 -16.05 -21.04 -16.21
N GLY A 91 -16.23 -22.35 -16.08
CA GLY A 91 -17.14 -23.14 -16.91
C GLY A 91 -16.50 -24.03 -17.98
N MET A 92 -15.17 -24.12 -18.09
CA MET A 92 -14.53 -25.16 -18.91
C MET A 92 -13.96 -26.26 -18.02
N GLU A 93 -14.51 -27.47 -18.13
CA GLU A 93 -13.90 -28.66 -17.55
C GLU A 93 -12.49 -28.85 -18.09
N TYR A 94 -11.60 -29.29 -17.21
CA TYR A 94 -10.17 -29.49 -17.44
C TYR A 94 -9.86 -30.42 -18.64
N GLY A 95 -10.87 -31.16 -19.13
CA GLY A 95 -10.77 -32.19 -20.17
C GLY A 95 -11.14 -31.78 -21.59
N SER A 96 -11.45 -30.51 -21.90
CA SER A 96 -11.73 -30.10 -23.29
C SER A 96 -10.47 -29.90 -24.16
N ALA A 97 -9.28 -30.19 -23.61
CA ALA A 97 -8.02 -30.12 -24.35
C ALA A 97 -7.98 -31.28 -25.36
N ARG A 98 -8.43 -31.04 -26.60
CA ARG A 98 -8.23 -31.96 -27.70
C ARG A 98 -6.77 -31.88 -28.12
N TRP A 99 -5.95 -32.80 -27.61
CA TRP A 99 -4.67 -33.08 -28.25
C TRP A 99 -4.99 -33.88 -29.51
N SER A 100 -4.83 -33.25 -30.66
CA SER A 100 -4.75 -33.99 -31.92
C SER A 100 -3.46 -34.81 -31.86
N ALA A 101 -3.60 -36.13 -31.94
CA ALA A 101 -2.48 -37.05 -32.15
C ALA A 101 -1.82 -36.79 -33.51
#